data_AF-A0A947K9S5-F1
#
_entry.id   AF-A0A947K9S5-F1
#
_cell.length_a   1.000
_cell.length_b   1.000
_cell.length_c   1.000
_cell.angle_alpha   90.00
_cell.angle_beta   90.00
_cell.angle_gamma   90.00
#
_symmetry.space_group_name_H-M   'P 1'
#
loop_
_entity.id
_entity.type
_entity.pdbx_description
1 polymer ?
#
loop_
_entity_poly.entity_id
_entity_poly.type
_entity_poly.pdbx_seq_one_letter_code
_entity_poly.pdbx_strand_id
1 'polypeptide(L)'
;MLFKSNTFQLLLCLLLTLSGCAGIGSQTSGNQEMTIYGAPKNDDSLYSRFAPLVRAIGTEAAYNRIGKVSAIINNDQDDFKLVIDPRFPVYYVQKQDFISARGASYTNLIYRVHFSEVPFYHLTSGANVGLLIYLTLNDQNQPVLVTTLHTCGCYLAIVPTSYLPADALPNNWNPTLQNVYGESLPGVLDYGLREDLKVLVDLRAATHRVTDIRLIQANETPQGFQQSVMLEPMDSLNSIPLQDQKISFFETSGFRKGYVKGSHKPFEMLLMGWWALDPLIGEDKALGPYQNTGTHMYTSLKFWARQNSDIWDFPTFLTYWGWRL
;
A
#
# COMPACT_ATOMS: atom_id res chain seq x y z
N MET A 1 -52.87 11.72 19.73
CA MET A 1 -51.40 11.75 19.59
C MET A 1 -50.98 10.55 18.75
N LEU A 2 -50.86 10.73 17.44
CA LEU A 2 -50.57 9.68 16.45
C LEU A 2 -49.30 10.08 15.69
N PHE A 3 -48.12 9.84 16.26
CA PHE A 3 -46.87 9.93 15.51
C PHE A 3 -46.63 8.61 14.77
N LYS A 4 -47.07 8.61 13.51
CA LYS A 4 -46.45 8.05 12.29
C LYS A 4 -45.59 6.77 12.43
N SER A 5 -46.22 5.63 12.11
CA SER A 5 -45.62 4.30 11.92
C SER A 5 -44.54 4.23 10.81
N ASN A 6 -44.51 5.18 9.87
CA ASN A 6 -43.69 5.06 8.66
C ASN A 6 -42.20 5.37 8.88
N THR A 7 -41.85 6.23 9.84
CA THR A 7 -40.45 6.59 10.13
C THR A 7 -39.70 5.43 10.80
N PHE A 8 -40.37 4.66 11.66
CA PHE A 8 -39.77 3.49 12.31
C PHE A 8 -39.48 2.36 11.31
N GLN A 9 -40.41 2.10 10.38
CA GLN A 9 -40.20 1.10 9.32
C GLN A 9 -39.09 1.50 8.35
N LEU A 10 -38.98 2.78 7.99
CA LEU A 10 -37.90 3.27 7.14
C LEU A 10 -36.53 3.13 7.82
N LEU A 11 -36.45 3.48 9.11
CA LEU A 11 -35.23 3.33 9.91
C LEU A 11 -34.85 1.85 10.09
N LEU A 12 -35.83 0.98 10.31
CA LEU A 12 -35.61 -0.46 10.43
C LEU A 12 -35.15 -1.09 9.11
N CYS A 13 -35.75 -0.73 7.98
CA CYS A 13 -35.28 -1.14 6.66
C CYS A 13 -33.85 -0.64 6.39
N LEU A 14 -33.53 0.61 6.76
CA LEU A 14 -32.18 1.15 6.64
C LEU A 14 -31.18 0.35 7.50
N LEU A 15 -31.52 0.06 8.77
CA LEU A 15 -30.69 -0.75 9.67
C LEU A 15 -30.53 -2.21 9.20
N LEU A 16 -31.56 -2.80 8.58
CA LEU A 16 -31.50 -4.14 7.99
C LEU A 16 -30.63 -4.16 6.72
N THR A 17 -30.66 -3.11 5.90
CA THR A 17 -29.72 -2.97 4.77
C THR A 17 -28.27 -2.75 5.24
N LEU A 18 -28.07 -2.13 6.40
CA LEU A 18 -26.75 -1.93 6.99
C LEU A 18 -26.16 -3.20 7.63
N SER A 19 -27.01 -4.15 8.05
CA SER A 19 -26.55 -5.44 8.62
C SER A 19 -26.28 -6.51 7.57
N GLY A 20 -26.77 -6.36 6.34
CA GLY A 20 -26.51 -7.28 5.22
C GLY A 20 -25.08 -7.27 4.67
N CYS A 21 -24.24 -6.30 5.08
CA CYS A 21 -22.86 -6.15 4.59
C CYS A 21 -21.80 -6.75 5.53
N ALA A 22 -22.19 -7.21 6.71
CA ALA A 22 -21.28 -7.83 7.68
C ALA A 22 -21.18 -9.35 7.41
N GLY A 23 -20.38 -9.74 6.41
CA GLY A 23 -19.86 -11.10 6.38
C GLY A 23 -20.37 -12.04 5.29
N ILE A 24 -20.48 -11.58 4.04
CA ILE A 24 -20.14 -12.49 2.93
C ILE A 24 -18.61 -12.57 2.93
N GLY A 25 -18.06 -13.27 3.92
CA GLY A 25 -16.71 -13.76 3.82
C GLY A 25 -16.69 -14.64 2.60
N SER A 26 -15.98 -14.23 1.56
CA SER A 26 -15.68 -15.10 0.42
C SER A 26 -14.86 -16.26 0.97
N GLN A 27 -15.55 -17.27 1.51
CA GLN A 27 -14.99 -18.60 1.68
C GLN A 27 -14.83 -19.15 0.27
N THR A 28 -13.80 -18.70 -0.43
CA THR A 28 -13.28 -19.37 -1.60
C THR A 28 -12.58 -20.62 -1.09
N SER A 29 -13.37 -21.65 -0.79
CA SER A 29 -12.92 -22.98 -0.36
C SER A 29 -12.26 -23.79 -1.50
N GLY A 30 -11.78 -23.11 -2.53
CA GLY A 30 -11.01 -23.70 -3.62
C GLY A 30 -9.52 -23.46 -3.40
N ASN A 31 -8.67 -24.33 -3.96
CA ASN A 31 -7.24 -24.06 -4.08
C ASN A 31 -7.05 -22.80 -4.95
N GLN A 32 -6.91 -21.64 -4.30
CA GLN A 32 -6.60 -20.39 -4.99
C GLN A 32 -5.16 -20.44 -5.50
N GLU A 33 -4.93 -19.92 -6.70
CA GLU A 33 -3.56 -19.80 -7.19
C GLU A 33 -2.81 -18.76 -6.36
N MET A 34 -1.53 -19.00 -6.12
CA MET A 34 -0.66 -18.09 -5.38
C MET A 34 0.55 -17.79 -6.25
N THR A 35 0.88 -16.50 -6.38
CA THR A 35 2.11 -16.06 -7.04
C THR A 35 2.98 -15.32 -6.04
N ILE A 36 4.27 -15.64 -6.03
CA ILE A 36 5.29 -14.98 -5.23
C ILE A 36 6.16 -14.14 -6.16
N TYR A 37 6.13 -12.83 -5.92
CA TYR A 37 6.87 -11.83 -6.65
C TYR A 37 8.16 -11.50 -5.89
N GLY A 38 9.28 -11.44 -6.59
CA GLY A 38 10.58 -11.11 -6.00
C GLY A 38 11.54 -10.50 -7.02
N ALA A 39 12.52 -9.74 -6.53
CA ALA A 39 13.56 -9.17 -7.38
C ALA A 39 14.40 -10.26 -8.08
N PRO A 40 15.00 -9.96 -9.24
CA PRO A 40 15.86 -10.91 -9.95
C PRO A 40 17.07 -11.31 -9.09
N LYS A 41 17.39 -12.61 -9.03
CA LYS A 41 18.52 -13.13 -8.23
C LYS A 41 19.90 -12.64 -8.68
N ASN A 42 20.01 -12.10 -9.90
CA ASN A 42 21.24 -11.66 -10.53
C ASN A 42 21.46 -10.13 -10.46
N ASP A 43 20.60 -9.40 -9.76
CA ASP A 43 20.81 -7.98 -9.48
C ASP A 43 21.40 -7.81 -8.08
N ASP A 44 22.62 -7.28 -8.00
CA ASP A 44 23.35 -7.02 -6.75
C ASP A 44 23.04 -5.63 -6.16
N SER A 45 22.11 -4.88 -6.75
CA SER A 45 21.68 -3.58 -6.24
C SER A 45 21.16 -3.67 -4.80
N LEU A 46 21.29 -2.56 -4.06
CA LEU A 46 20.74 -2.44 -2.71
C LEU A 46 19.23 -2.74 -2.70
N TYR A 47 18.51 -2.31 -3.75
CA TYR A 47 17.08 -2.60 -3.91
C TYR A 47 16.82 -4.09 -4.04
N SER A 48 17.55 -4.81 -4.89
CA SER A 48 17.37 -6.26 -5.06
C SER A 48 17.74 -7.04 -3.79
N ARG A 49 18.84 -6.64 -3.12
CA ARG A 49 19.28 -7.25 -1.86
C ARG A 49 18.22 -7.20 -0.78
N PHE A 50 17.50 -6.09 -0.66
CA PHE A 50 16.47 -5.95 0.37
C PHE A 50 15.05 -6.15 -0.15
N ALA A 51 14.83 -6.34 -1.46
CA ALA A 51 13.50 -6.43 -2.04
C ALA A 51 12.61 -7.44 -1.29
N PRO A 52 11.41 -7.03 -0.84
CA PRO A 52 10.49 -7.94 -0.22
C PRO A 52 9.97 -8.95 -1.24
N LEU A 53 9.74 -10.16 -0.78
CA LEU A 53 8.90 -11.11 -1.48
C LEU A 53 7.45 -10.74 -1.23
N VAL A 54 6.64 -10.65 -2.27
CA VAL A 54 5.20 -10.37 -2.15
C VAL A 54 4.43 -11.57 -2.65
N ARG A 55 3.66 -12.21 -1.78
CA ARG A 55 2.81 -13.33 -2.16
C ARG A 55 1.38 -12.86 -2.30
N ALA A 56 0.87 -12.90 -3.53
CA ALA A 56 -0.52 -12.60 -3.83
C ALA A 56 -1.34 -13.89 -3.93
N ILE A 57 -2.54 -13.87 -3.35
CA ILE A 57 -3.49 -14.99 -3.37
C ILE A 57 -4.59 -14.72 -4.41
N GLY A 58 -5.07 -15.77 -5.06
CA GLY A 58 -6.14 -15.71 -6.06
C GLY A 58 -5.67 -15.18 -7.40
N THR A 59 -4.43 -15.49 -7.80
CA THR A 59 -3.78 -14.89 -8.98
C THR A 59 -4.31 -15.38 -10.33
N GLU A 60 -5.24 -16.33 -10.32
CA GLU A 60 -6.09 -16.64 -11.48
C GLU A 60 -6.84 -15.39 -11.97
N ALA A 61 -7.20 -14.49 -11.06
CA ALA A 61 -7.78 -13.20 -11.38
C ALA A 61 -6.69 -12.17 -11.73
N ALA A 62 -6.85 -11.49 -12.87
CA ALA A 62 -5.91 -10.47 -13.32
C ALA A 62 -5.68 -9.35 -12.30
N TYR A 63 -6.74 -8.93 -11.59
CA TYR A 63 -6.65 -7.87 -10.60
C TYR A 63 -5.87 -8.26 -9.34
N ASN A 64 -5.60 -9.54 -9.09
CA ASN A 64 -4.76 -9.99 -7.96
C ASN A 64 -3.27 -10.07 -8.31
N ARG A 65 -2.91 -9.81 -9.56
CA ARG A 65 -1.52 -9.89 -10.04
C ARG A 65 -0.88 -8.51 -10.03
N ILE A 66 0.36 -8.45 -9.55
CA ILE A 66 1.18 -7.24 -9.65
C ILE A 66 1.50 -6.99 -11.13
N GLY A 67 1.38 -5.75 -11.59
CA GLY A 67 1.63 -5.40 -12.98
C GLY A 67 2.33 -4.07 -13.20
N LYS A 68 2.73 -3.85 -14.45
CA LYS A 68 3.37 -2.61 -14.93
C LYS A 68 2.33 -1.57 -15.31
N VAL A 69 2.52 -0.34 -14.86
CA VAL A 69 1.76 0.80 -15.38
C VAL A 69 2.07 0.98 -16.86
N SER A 70 1.04 0.95 -17.69
CA SER A 70 1.11 1.10 -19.14
C SER A 70 0.07 2.08 -19.65
N ALA A 71 0.38 2.72 -20.77
CA ALA A 71 -0.54 3.60 -21.47
C ALA A 71 -1.07 2.88 -22.72
N ILE A 72 -2.38 2.94 -22.93
CA ILE A 72 -3.03 2.42 -24.15
C ILE A 72 -3.88 3.51 -24.79
N ILE A 73 -3.90 3.53 -26.12
CA ILE A 73 -4.78 4.43 -26.89
C ILE A 73 -6.19 3.84 -26.85
N ASN A 74 -7.18 4.69 -26.59
CA ASN A 74 -8.58 4.33 -26.64
C ASN A 74 -9.05 4.28 -28.11
N ASN A 75 -10.15 3.60 -28.41
CA ASN A 75 -10.62 3.46 -29.80
C ASN A 75 -10.94 4.81 -30.48
N ASP A 76 -11.16 5.85 -29.69
CA ASP A 76 -11.19 7.25 -30.13
C ASP A 76 -9.75 7.79 -30.16
N GLN A 77 -9.25 8.10 -31.35
CA GLN A 77 -7.82 8.24 -31.70
C GLN A 77 -7.01 9.28 -30.89
N ASP A 78 -7.64 10.07 -30.03
CA ASP A 78 -7.00 11.13 -29.22
C ASP A 78 -7.14 10.93 -27.70
N ASP A 79 -7.77 9.85 -27.24
CA ASP A 79 -7.88 9.54 -25.81
C ASP A 79 -6.96 8.38 -25.42
N PHE A 80 -6.44 8.42 -24.19
CA PHE A 80 -5.59 7.38 -23.65
C PHE A 80 -6.09 6.92 -22.29
N LYS A 81 -5.83 5.65 -21.99
CA LYS A 81 -6.08 5.07 -20.68
C LYS A 81 -4.80 4.56 -20.07
N LEU A 82 -4.62 4.82 -18.78
CA LEU A 82 -3.59 4.18 -17.96
C LEU A 82 -4.16 2.87 -17.40
N VAL A 83 -3.43 1.79 -17.61
CA VAL A 83 -3.79 0.44 -17.18
C VAL A 83 -2.62 -0.22 -16.46
N ILE A 84 -2.91 -1.21 -15.63
CA ILE A 84 -1.90 -2.07 -15.02
C ILE A 84 -1.85 -3.37 -15.81
N ASP A 85 -0.71 -3.68 -16.42
CA ASP A 85 -0.47 -4.90 -17.19
C ASP A 85 0.13 -5.99 -16.28
N PRO A 86 -0.65 -7.00 -15.84
CA PRO A 86 -0.19 -8.04 -14.91
C PRO A 86 0.79 -9.04 -15.54
N ARG A 87 1.04 -8.96 -16.85
CA ARG A 87 2.01 -9.83 -17.53
C ARG A 87 3.46 -9.45 -17.22
N PHE A 88 3.69 -8.18 -16.87
CA PHE A 88 5.01 -7.62 -16.61
C PHE A 88 5.03 -7.03 -15.20
N PRO A 89 5.24 -7.82 -14.14
CA PRO A 89 5.25 -7.28 -12.77
C PRO A 89 6.46 -6.36 -12.56
N VAL A 90 6.21 -5.21 -11.94
CA VAL A 90 7.23 -4.18 -11.66
C VAL A 90 7.15 -3.77 -10.20
N TYR A 91 8.30 -3.64 -9.56
CA TYR A 91 8.47 -2.84 -8.35
C TYR A 91 9.05 -1.50 -8.76
N TYR A 92 8.29 -0.43 -8.50
CA TYR A 92 8.78 0.94 -8.64
C TYR A 92 9.54 1.31 -7.37
N VAL A 93 10.83 1.58 -7.50
CA VAL A 93 11.74 1.70 -6.36
C VAL A 93 12.24 3.13 -6.15
N GLN A 94 12.35 3.53 -4.89
CA GLN A 94 12.92 4.81 -4.49
C GLN A 94 13.72 4.67 -3.21
N LYS A 95 14.81 5.43 -3.09
CA LYS A 95 15.61 5.56 -1.88
C LYS A 95 15.33 6.93 -1.27
N GLN A 96 15.15 6.98 0.04
CA GLN A 96 15.02 8.23 0.79
C GLN A 96 15.84 8.14 2.06
N ASP A 97 16.82 9.03 2.23
CA ASP A 97 17.59 9.14 3.45
C ASP A 97 16.92 10.15 4.39
N PHE A 98 16.98 9.90 5.70
CA PHE A 98 16.48 10.81 6.72
C PHE A 98 17.30 10.75 8.01
N ILE A 99 17.23 11.84 8.78
CA ILE A 99 17.76 11.89 10.14
C ILE A 99 16.58 11.81 11.10
N SER A 100 16.68 10.88 12.04
CA SER A 100 15.70 10.68 13.09
C SER A 100 15.64 11.84 14.09
N ALA A 101 14.61 11.87 14.94
CA ALA A 101 14.49 12.90 15.98
C ALA A 101 15.68 12.87 16.97
N ARG A 102 16.38 11.73 17.05
CA ARG A 102 17.56 11.51 17.90
C ARG A 102 18.90 11.74 17.20
N GLY A 103 18.90 12.12 15.94
CA GLY A 103 20.11 12.41 15.17
C GLY A 103 20.77 11.20 14.51
N ALA A 104 20.22 9.98 14.67
CA ALA A 104 20.68 8.80 13.93
C ALA A 104 20.22 8.85 12.46
N SER A 105 21.07 8.39 11.55
CA SER A 105 20.82 8.36 10.11
C SER A 105 20.17 7.05 9.69
N TYR A 106 19.18 7.14 8.81
CA TYR A 106 18.44 5.99 8.29
C TYR A 106 18.19 6.14 6.79
N THR A 107 17.97 5.01 6.13
CA THR A 107 17.64 4.92 4.72
C THR A 107 16.36 4.14 4.53
N ASN A 108 15.34 4.73 3.91
CA ASN A 108 14.18 4.02 3.41
C ASN A 108 14.43 3.49 2.00
N LEU A 109 14.27 2.18 1.81
CA LEU A 109 14.07 1.56 0.50
C LEU A 109 12.57 1.36 0.30
N ILE A 110 12.03 2.08 -0.66
CA ILE A 110 10.59 2.16 -0.91
C ILE A 110 10.27 1.38 -2.18
N TYR A 111 9.35 0.44 -2.07
CA TYR A 111 8.85 -0.37 -3.16
C TYR A 111 7.37 -0.08 -3.35
N ARG A 112 6.99 0.34 -4.55
CA ARG A 112 5.60 0.56 -4.94
C ARG A 112 5.20 -0.48 -5.98
N VAL A 113 4.08 -1.14 -5.74
CA VAL A 113 3.50 -2.13 -6.64
C VAL A 113 2.06 -1.76 -6.97
N HIS A 114 1.56 -2.21 -8.12
CA HIS A 114 0.24 -1.86 -8.61
C HIS A 114 -0.59 -3.07 -9.04
N PHE A 115 -1.90 -2.93 -8.85
CA PHE A 115 -2.96 -3.86 -9.24
C PHE A 115 -3.98 -3.12 -10.11
N SER A 116 -4.60 -3.83 -11.06
CA SER A 116 -5.52 -3.19 -12.00
C SER A 116 -6.72 -2.54 -11.32
N GLU A 117 -7.28 -3.19 -10.30
CA GLU A 117 -8.44 -2.70 -9.55
C GLU A 117 -8.67 -3.47 -8.26
N VAL A 118 -9.47 -2.89 -7.36
CA VAL A 118 -10.23 -3.62 -6.34
C VAL A 118 -11.66 -3.78 -6.89
N PRO A 119 -12.20 -5.02 -6.95
CA PRO A 119 -13.51 -5.27 -7.56
C PRO A 119 -14.64 -4.60 -6.79
N PHE A 120 -15.78 -4.46 -7.46
CA PHE A 120 -16.97 -3.80 -6.92
C PHE A 120 -17.48 -4.49 -5.64
N TYR A 121 -18.21 -3.75 -4.79
CA TYR A 121 -18.69 -4.12 -3.45
C TYR A 121 -17.67 -4.09 -2.30
N HIS A 122 -16.43 -3.68 -2.56
CA HIS A 122 -15.51 -3.29 -1.48
C HIS A 122 -15.61 -1.78 -1.22
N LEU A 123 -15.41 -1.36 0.04
CA LEU A 123 -15.32 0.07 0.37
C LEU A 123 -14.27 0.77 -0.50
N THR A 124 -13.14 0.11 -0.73
CA THR A 124 -11.98 0.60 -1.49
C THR A 124 -12.03 0.28 -2.99
N SER A 125 -13.22 -0.07 -3.53
CA SER A 125 -13.39 -0.39 -4.97
C SER A 125 -12.86 0.75 -5.84
N GLY A 126 -12.14 0.40 -6.91
CA GLY A 126 -11.61 1.37 -7.86
C GLY A 126 -10.37 0.85 -8.60
N ALA A 127 -9.95 1.55 -9.65
CA ALA A 127 -8.84 1.14 -10.50
C ALA A 127 -7.48 1.62 -9.98
N ASN A 128 -6.40 1.08 -10.55
CA ASN A 128 -5.01 1.55 -10.40
C ASN A 128 -4.52 1.58 -8.94
N VAL A 129 -4.98 0.62 -8.14
CA VAL A 129 -4.63 0.51 -6.71
C VAL A 129 -3.17 0.17 -6.56
N GLY A 130 -2.54 0.71 -5.52
CA GLY A 130 -1.14 0.41 -5.21
C GLY A 130 -0.90 0.09 -3.74
N LEU A 131 0.24 -0.55 -3.52
CA LEU A 131 0.80 -0.85 -2.21
C LEU A 131 2.22 -0.28 -2.16
N LEU A 132 2.53 0.37 -1.06
CA LEU A 132 3.86 0.82 -0.68
C LEU A 132 4.41 -0.09 0.41
N ILE A 133 5.66 -0.49 0.25
CA ILE A 133 6.45 -1.23 1.23
C ILE A 133 7.74 -0.45 1.46
N TYR A 134 7.99 -0.04 2.69
CA TYR A 134 9.22 0.62 3.10
C TYR A 134 10.03 -0.38 3.92
N LEU A 135 11.30 -0.52 3.56
CA LEU A 135 12.31 -1.13 4.42
C LEU A 135 13.24 -0.02 4.90
N THR A 136 13.11 0.32 6.19
CA THR A 136 13.99 1.30 6.83
C THR A 136 15.23 0.60 7.31
N LEU A 137 16.39 1.06 6.85
CA LEU A 137 17.71 0.55 7.22
C LEU A 137 18.41 1.54 8.16
N ASN A 138 19.17 1.01 9.13
CA ASN A 138 20.12 1.82 9.91
C ASN A 138 21.44 2.04 9.12
N ASP A 139 22.41 2.68 9.76
CA ASP A 139 23.74 2.96 9.19
C ASP A 139 24.61 1.70 8.96
N GLN A 140 24.24 0.56 9.55
CA GLN A 140 24.82 -0.76 9.23
C GLN A 140 24.07 -1.51 8.13
N ASN A 141 23.12 -0.88 7.44
CA ASN A 141 22.23 -1.50 6.46
C ASN A 141 21.38 -2.67 7.03
N GLN A 142 21.08 -2.65 8.33
CA GLN A 142 20.18 -3.62 8.94
C GLN A 142 18.74 -3.10 8.86
N PRO A 143 17.76 -3.92 8.42
CA PRO A 143 16.36 -3.50 8.41
C PRO A 143 15.86 -3.32 9.85
N VAL A 144 15.44 -2.12 10.22
CA VAL A 144 14.89 -1.79 11.55
C VAL A 144 13.38 -1.68 11.57
N LEU A 145 12.76 -1.31 10.44
CA LEU A 145 11.30 -1.24 10.28
C LEU A 145 10.88 -1.79 8.92
N VAL A 146 9.73 -2.47 8.90
CA VAL A 146 8.95 -2.77 7.70
C VAL A 146 7.64 -2.01 7.80
N THR A 147 7.45 -0.99 6.95
CA THR A 147 6.19 -0.24 6.89
C THR A 147 5.43 -0.59 5.63
N THR A 148 4.15 -0.90 5.75
CA THR A 148 3.27 -1.17 4.60
C THR A 148 2.04 -0.27 4.67
N LEU A 149 1.58 0.20 3.51
CA LEU A 149 0.36 0.97 3.36
C LEU A 149 -0.09 0.95 1.90
N HIS A 150 -1.38 1.11 1.66
CA HIS A 150 -1.88 1.33 0.30
C HIS A 150 -1.59 2.76 -0.18
N THR A 151 -1.51 2.98 -1.49
CA THR A 151 -1.23 4.32 -2.05
C THR A 151 -2.35 5.34 -1.87
N CYS A 152 -3.49 4.92 -1.30
CA CYS A 152 -4.54 5.78 -0.72
C CYS A 152 -4.12 6.47 0.59
N GLY A 153 -3.11 5.95 1.30
CA GLY A 153 -2.78 6.31 2.69
C GLY A 153 -3.43 5.41 3.76
N CYS A 154 -4.16 4.37 3.34
CA CYS A 154 -4.95 3.48 4.19
C CYS A 154 -4.22 2.15 4.49
N TYR A 155 -4.71 1.39 5.48
CA TYR A 155 -4.13 0.10 5.94
C TYR A 155 -2.66 0.17 6.36
N LEU A 156 -2.26 1.25 7.04
CA LEU A 156 -0.92 1.40 7.58
C LEU A 156 -0.59 0.30 8.60
N ALA A 157 0.53 -0.38 8.42
CA ALA A 157 1.19 -1.22 9.41
C ALA A 157 2.67 -0.85 9.51
N ILE A 158 3.20 -0.79 10.73
CA ILE A 158 4.63 -0.59 11.01
C ILE A 158 5.07 -1.77 11.87
N VAL A 159 5.94 -2.63 11.33
CA VAL A 159 6.48 -3.79 12.03
C VAL A 159 7.97 -3.55 12.31
N PRO A 160 8.38 -3.41 13.59
CA PRO A 160 9.78 -3.29 13.95
C PRO A 160 10.50 -4.63 13.81
N THR A 161 11.81 -4.58 13.69
CA THR A 161 12.65 -5.78 13.71
C THR A 161 13.41 -5.89 15.03
N SER A 162 14.09 -7.01 15.26
CA SER A 162 15.02 -7.16 16.38
C SER A 162 16.25 -6.24 16.32
N TYR A 163 16.49 -5.55 15.19
CA TYR A 163 17.55 -4.54 15.08
C TYR A 163 17.12 -3.14 15.54
N LEU A 164 15.83 -2.90 15.76
CA LEU A 164 15.36 -1.62 16.27
C LEU A 164 15.64 -1.50 17.78
N PRO A 165 16.25 -0.40 18.25
CA PRO A 165 16.42 -0.15 19.69
C PRO A 165 15.08 -0.16 20.43
N ALA A 166 15.02 -0.85 21.57
CA ALA A 166 13.78 -1.02 22.33
C ALA A 166 13.15 0.31 22.81
N ASP A 167 13.98 1.33 23.01
CA ASP A 167 13.55 2.66 23.42
C ASP A 167 13.02 3.52 22.26
N ALA A 168 13.16 3.07 21.01
CA ALA A 168 12.52 3.68 19.83
C ALA A 168 11.07 3.20 19.62
N LEU A 169 10.67 2.08 20.23
CA LEU A 169 9.31 1.54 20.16
C LEU A 169 8.29 2.50 20.79
N PRO A 170 7.02 2.50 20.33
CA PRO A 170 5.94 3.17 21.05
C PRO A 170 5.77 2.65 22.48
N ASN A 171 5.19 3.47 23.35
CA ASN A 171 4.88 3.05 24.72
C ASN A 171 3.87 1.88 24.70
N ASN A 172 4.11 0.85 25.53
CA ASN A 172 3.28 -0.35 25.63
C ASN A 172 3.15 -1.14 24.32
N TRP A 173 4.16 -1.10 23.45
CA TRP A 173 4.18 -1.90 22.23
C TRP A 173 4.03 -3.40 22.55
N ASN A 174 3.12 -4.09 21.86
CA ASN A 174 2.95 -5.53 22.00
C ASN A 174 3.94 -6.26 21.07
N PRO A 175 4.94 -6.98 21.60
CA PRO A 175 5.93 -7.63 20.75
C PRO A 175 5.39 -8.84 19.98
N THR A 176 4.22 -9.36 20.36
CA THR A 176 3.66 -10.59 19.78
C THR A 176 2.83 -10.27 18.54
N LEU A 177 1.87 -9.36 18.66
CA LEU A 177 0.89 -9.09 17.61
C LEU A 177 0.43 -7.63 17.62
N GLN A 178 0.06 -7.14 16.44
CA GLN A 178 -0.67 -5.90 16.23
C GLN A 178 -1.92 -6.17 15.39
N ASN A 179 -3.02 -5.47 15.70
CA ASN A 179 -4.26 -5.55 14.92
C ASN A 179 -4.34 -4.35 13.97
N VAL A 180 -4.37 -4.63 12.67
CA VAL A 180 -4.42 -3.62 11.61
C VAL A 180 -5.68 -3.88 10.78
N TYR A 181 -6.73 -3.11 11.04
CA TYR A 181 -8.00 -3.14 10.28
C TYR A 181 -8.60 -4.56 10.11
N GLY A 182 -8.52 -5.38 11.16
CA GLY A 182 -9.07 -6.75 11.17
C GLY A 182 -8.06 -7.83 10.77
N GLU A 183 -6.84 -7.46 10.40
CA GLU A 183 -5.73 -8.38 10.19
C GLU A 183 -4.87 -8.46 11.47
N SER A 184 -4.31 -9.63 11.76
CA SER A 184 -3.37 -9.84 12.88
C SER A 184 -1.96 -10.01 12.32
N LEU A 185 -1.15 -8.96 12.44
CA LEU A 185 0.24 -8.94 11.98
C LEU A 185 1.20 -9.13 13.17
N PRO A 186 2.45 -9.56 12.95
CA PRO A 186 3.41 -9.68 14.05
C PRO A 186 3.72 -8.32 14.69
N GLY A 187 4.00 -8.38 15.99
CA GLY A 187 4.47 -7.23 16.75
C GLY A 187 5.95 -6.93 16.52
N VAL A 188 6.78 -7.93 16.19
CA VAL A 188 8.22 -7.78 15.90
C VAL A 188 8.62 -8.86 14.87
N LEU A 189 9.52 -8.52 13.94
CA LEU A 189 10.24 -9.48 13.10
C LEU A 189 11.61 -9.79 13.70
N ASP A 190 11.80 -11.00 14.21
CA ASP A 190 13.08 -11.40 14.80
C ASP A 190 14.04 -11.99 13.75
N TYR A 191 15.05 -11.19 13.38
CA TYR A 191 16.12 -11.64 12.48
C TYR A 191 17.11 -12.60 13.15
N GLY A 192 17.15 -12.65 14.49
CA GLY A 192 18.16 -13.37 15.24
C GLY A 192 19.58 -13.01 14.79
N LEU A 193 20.39 -14.03 14.50
CA LEU A 193 21.77 -13.89 14.00
C LEU A 193 21.89 -14.19 12.49
N ARG A 194 20.79 -14.17 11.74
CA ARG A 194 20.77 -14.60 10.34
C ARG A 194 20.72 -13.40 9.39
N GLU A 195 21.64 -13.39 8.44
CA GLU A 195 21.73 -12.34 7.41
C GLU A 195 21.03 -12.72 6.10
N ASP A 196 20.65 -13.99 5.93
CA ASP A 196 20.05 -14.55 4.71
C ASP A 196 18.51 -14.49 4.70
N LEU A 197 17.92 -13.74 5.62
CA LEU A 197 16.46 -13.63 5.74
C LEU A 197 15.88 -12.56 4.80
N LYS A 198 14.75 -12.89 4.20
CA LYS A 198 13.95 -12.02 3.35
C LYS A 198 12.60 -11.76 3.99
N VAL A 199 12.10 -10.54 3.84
CA VAL A 199 10.73 -10.19 4.23
C VAL A 199 9.78 -10.76 3.19
N LEU A 200 8.79 -11.54 3.65
CA LEU A 200 7.66 -12.01 2.87
C LEU A 200 6.40 -11.25 3.32
N VAL A 201 5.71 -10.62 2.38
CA VAL A 201 4.45 -9.89 2.59
C VAL A 201 3.33 -10.65 1.91
N ASP A 202 2.34 -11.11 2.69
CA ASP A 202 1.19 -11.86 2.18
C ASP A 202 0.00 -10.93 1.92
N LEU A 203 -0.58 -11.02 0.71
CA LEU A 203 -1.69 -10.17 0.30
C LEU A 203 -3.00 -10.95 0.17
N ARG A 204 -4.07 -10.38 0.72
CA ARG A 204 -5.44 -10.85 0.54
C ARG A 204 -5.87 -10.69 -0.92
N ALA A 205 -6.54 -11.70 -1.46
CA ALA A 205 -7.23 -11.59 -2.74
C ALA A 205 -8.25 -10.43 -2.73
N ALA A 206 -8.48 -9.84 -3.91
CA ALA A 206 -9.40 -8.75 -4.23
C ALA A 206 -9.08 -7.38 -3.59
N THR A 207 -8.69 -7.35 -2.33
CA THR A 207 -8.47 -6.09 -1.58
C THR A 207 -7.00 -5.72 -1.47
N HIS A 208 -6.08 -6.65 -1.74
CA HIS A 208 -4.63 -6.47 -1.65
C HIS A 208 -4.14 -5.99 -0.28
N ARG A 209 -4.93 -6.20 0.77
CA ARG A 209 -4.54 -5.90 2.14
C ARG A 209 -3.42 -6.83 2.57
N VAL A 210 -2.47 -6.30 3.33
CA VAL A 210 -1.43 -7.11 3.95
C VAL A 210 -2.05 -7.93 5.07
N THR A 211 -1.94 -9.25 4.96
CA THR A 211 -2.52 -10.22 5.90
C THR A 211 -1.49 -10.84 6.82
N ASP A 212 -0.23 -10.87 6.39
CA ASP A 212 0.91 -11.34 7.18
C ASP A 212 2.19 -10.67 6.67
N ILE A 213 3.16 -10.52 7.56
CA ILE A 213 4.53 -10.11 7.25
C ILE A 213 5.42 -11.06 8.03
N ARG A 214 6.34 -11.78 7.37
CA ARG A 214 7.25 -12.68 8.08
C ARG A 214 8.62 -12.76 7.43
N LEU A 215 9.56 -13.36 8.14
CA LEU A 215 10.90 -13.62 7.64
C LEU A 215 10.96 -15.06 7.11
N ILE A 216 11.53 -15.21 5.91
CA ILE A 216 11.82 -16.52 5.30
C ILE A 216 13.29 -16.57 4.90
N GLN A 217 13.85 -17.77 4.79
CA GLN A 217 15.24 -17.91 4.32
C GLN A 217 15.31 -17.69 2.81
N ALA A 218 16.41 -17.14 2.30
CA ALA A 218 16.58 -16.90 0.87
C ALA A 218 16.56 -18.19 0.01
N ASN A 219 16.88 -19.34 0.61
CA ASN A 219 16.80 -20.66 -0.02
C ASN A 219 15.43 -21.34 0.16
N GLU A 220 14.57 -20.81 1.03
CA GLU A 220 13.22 -21.31 1.22
C GLU A 220 12.41 -21.01 -0.04
N THR A 221 11.70 -22.02 -0.54
CA THR A 221 10.79 -21.85 -1.68
C THR A 221 9.36 -21.80 -1.13
N PRO A 222 8.81 -20.60 -0.87
CA PRO A 222 7.44 -20.51 -0.40
C PRO A 222 6.47 -21.11 -1.43
N GLN A 223 5.38 -21.69 -0.94
CA GLN A 223 4.36 -22.30 -1.80
C GLN A 223 3.72 -21.25 -2.72
N GLY A 224 3.82 -21.47 -4.03
CA GLY A 224 3.25 -20.63 -5.07
C GLY A 224 4.12 -20.60 -6.32
N PHE A 225 3.59 -20.06 -7.40
CA PHE A 225 4.34 -19.80 -8.63
C PHE A 225 5.31 -18.64 -8.39
N GLN A 226 6.59 -18.84 -8.68
CA GLN A 226 7.62 -17.82 -8.51
C GLN A 226 7.68 -16.95 -9.78
N GLN A 227 7.53 -15.64 -9.63
CA GLN A 227 7.61 -14.68 -10.72
C GLN A 227 8.60 -13.58 -10.39
N SER A 228 9.64 -13.43 -11.23
CA SER A 228 10.58 -12.32 -11.09
C SER A 228 9.91 -11.01 -11.49
N VAL A 229 10.16 -9.96 -10.72
CA VAL A 229 9.74 -8.59 -11.06
C VAL A 229 10.86 -7.82 -11.72
N MET A 230 10.51 -6.78 -12.46
CA MET A 230 11.46 -5.74 -12.87
C MET A 230 11.55 -4.68 -11.78
N LEU A 231 12.75 -4.13 -11.55
CA LEU A 231 12.94 -2.97 -10.69
C LEU A 231 13.05 -1.73 -11.58
N GLU A 232 12.10 -0.80 -11.48
CA GLU A 232 12.12 0.47 -12.21
C GLU A 232 12.18 1.65 -11.23
N PRO A 233 12.87 2.75 -11.54
CA PRO A 233 12.85 3.94 -10.69
C PRO A 233 11.42 4.47 -10.50
N MET A 234 11.06 4.89 -9.30
CA MET A 234 9.73 5.45 -9.00
C MET A 234 9.35 6.62 -9.92
N ASP A 235 10.33 7.44 -10.30
CA ASP A 235 10.12 8.58 -11.21
C ASP A 235 9.71 8.16 -12.63
N SER A 236 9.89 6.88 -13.01
CA SER A 236 9.40 6.37 -14.31
C SER A 236 7.88 6.48 -14.43
N LEU A 237 7.15 6.49 -13.31
CA LEU A 237 5.70 6.72 -13.26
C LEU A 237 5.29 8.11 -13.79
N ASN A 238 6.21 9.07 -13.87
CA ASN A 238 5.96 10.39 -14.46
C ASN A 238 6.17 10.41 -15.99
N SER A 239 6.59 9.30 -16.60
CA SER A 239 7.06 9.24 -17.99
C SER A 239 6.73 7.90 -18.65
N ILE A 240 5.47 7.48 -18.54
CA ILE A 240 4.96 6.26 -19.19
C ILE A 240 4.95 6.47 -20.71
N PRO A 241 5.58 5.58 -21.51
CA PRO A 241 5.62 5.72 -22.96
C PRO A 241 4.24 5.47 -23.58
N LEU A 242 3.86 6.30 -24.54
CA LEU A 242 2.66 6.16 -25.38
C LEU A 242 2.99 6.68 -26.78
N GLN A 243 3.22 5.79 -27.75
CA GLN A 243 3.74 6.19 -29.08
C GLN A 243 5.02 7.05 -28.95
N ASP A 244 5.03 8.26 -29.54
CA ASP A 244 6.15 9.21 -29.51
C ASP A 244 6.10 10.18 -28.33
N GLN A 245 5.14 10.02 -27.40
CA GLN A 245 4.96 10.88 -26.24
C GLN A 245 5.17 10.13 -24.92
N LYS A 246 5.31 10.92 -23.85
CA LYS A 246 5.38 10.44 -22.47
C LYS A 246 4.23 11.03 -21.69
N ILE A 247 3.51 10.18 -20.97
CA ILE A 247 2.40 10.61 -20.11
C ILE A 247 2.72 10.30 -18.65
N SER A 248 2.29 11.18 -17.75
CA SER A 248 2.37 10.91 -16.31
C SER A 248 1.22 10.00 -15.88
N PHE A 249 1.52 9.04 -15.01
CA PHE A 249 0.53 8.23 -14.29
C PHE A 249 -0.32 9.06 -13.31
N PHE A 250 0.20 10.22 -12.92
CA PHE A 250 -0.46 11.15 -12.01
C PHE A 250 -1.05 12.34 -12.75
N GLU A 251 -2.09 12.92 -12.16
CA GLU A 251 -2.61 14.23 -12.57
C GLU A 251 -1.54 15.30 -12.32
N THR A 252 -1.24 16.10 -13.33
CA THR A 252 -0.13 17.06 -13.29
C THR A 252 -0.56 18.49 -12.98
N SER A 253 -1.86 18.75 -12.93
CA SER A 253 -2.44 20.08 -12.70
C SER A 253 -3.81 20.01 -12.04
N GLY A 254 -4.35 21.17 -11.65
CA GLY A 254 -5.68 21.29 -11.06
C GLY A 254 -5.80 20.79 -9.62
N PHE A 255 -7.04 20.66 -9.14
CA PHE A 255 -7.34 20.26 -7.76
C PHE A 255 -6.96 18.81 -7.44
N ARG A 256 -6.75 17.98 -8.47
CA ARG A 256 -6.31 16.58 -8.35
C ARG A 256 -4.81 16.41 -8.57
N LYS A 257 -4.01 17.49 -8.64
CA LYS A 257 -2.56 17.37 -8.84
C LYS A 257 -1.96 16.34 -7.87
N GLY A 258 -1.20 15.38 -8.41
CA GLY A 258 -0.56 14.31 -7.66
C GLY A 258 -1.41 13.09 -7.38
N TYR A 259 -2.70 13.08 -7.73
CA TYR A 259 -3.53 11.87 -7.65
C TYR A 259 -3.28 10.96 -8.85
N VAL A 260 -3.42 9.65 -8.65
CA VAL A 260 -3.34 8.65 -9.72
C VAL A 260 -4.53 8.82 -10.66
N LYS A 261 -4.27 8.92 -11.96
CA LYS A 261 -5.31 9.03 -12.98
C LYS A 261 -6.23 7.81 -12.96
N GLY A 262 -7.54 8.06 -12.93
CA GLY A 262 -8.56 7.03 -12.90
C GLY A 262 -8.73 6.26 -11.57
N SER A 263 -7.96 6.59 -10.51
CA SER A 263 -8.19 6.01 -9.17
C SER A 263 -9.30 6.78 -8.43
N HIS A 264 -10.54 6.59 -8.85
CA HIS A 264 -11.71 7.13 -8.15
C HIS A 264 -12.25 6.14 -7.12
N LYS A 265 -12.61 6.63 -5.93
CA LYS A 265 -13.14 5.83 -4.82
C LYS A 265 -14.53 6.34 -4.37
N PRO A 266 -15.59 6.07 -5.15
CA PRO A 266 -16.89 6.69 -4.90
C PRO A 266 -17.49 6.33 -3.53
N PHE A 267 -17.27 5.10 -3.04
CA PHE A 267 -17.77 4.68 -1.74
C PHE A 267 -17.05 5.34 -0.58
N GLU A 268 -15.71 5.46 -0.63
CA GLU A 268 -14.95 6.20 0.39
C GLU A 268 -15.31 7.68 0.40
N MET A 269 -15.42 8.31 -0.78
CA MET A 269 -15.89 9.69 -0.89
C MET A 269 -17.27 9.87 -0.24
N LEU A 270 -18.24 9.01 -0.58
CA LEU A 270 -19.61 9.12 -0.07
C LEU A 270 -19.70 8.88 1.44
N LEU A 271 -19.02 7.85 1.95
CA LEU A 271 -19.17 7.39 3.33
C LEU A 271 -18.22 8.12 4.30
N MET A 272 -17.06 8.57 3.81
CA MET A 272 -15.98 9.10 4.64
C MET A 272 -15.64 10.56 4.35
N GLY A 273 -15.85 11.03 3.12
CA GLY A 273 -15.38 12.35 2.69
C GLY A 273 -15.96 13.51 3.50
N TRP A 274 -17.21 13.41 3.96
CA TRP A 274 -17.90 14.48 4.68
C TRP A 274 -17.35 14.74 6.09
N TRP A 275 -16.90 13.71 6.82
CA TRP A 275 -16.33 13.88 8.16
C TRP A 275 -14.80 13.95 8.14
N ALA A 276 -14.16 13.35 7.13
CA ALA A 276 -12.74 13.52 6.89
C ALA A 276 -12.41 14.89 6.27
N LEU A 277 -13.41 15.63 5.75
CA LEU A 277 -13.27 16.88 5.01
C LEU A 277 -12.34 16.74 3.79
N ASP A 278 -12.47 15.64 3.05
CA ASP A 278 -11.69 15.37 1.84
C ASP A 278 -12.56 14.66 0.80
N PRO A 279 -12.91 15.32 -0.33
CA PRO A 279 -13.64 14.66 -1.40
C PRO A 279 -12.80 13.65 -2.18
N LEU A 280 -11.47 13.64 -2.01
CA LEU A 280 -10.52 12.72 -2.66
C LEU A 280 -9.96 11.68 -1.69
N ILE A 281 -10.64 11.47 -0.55
CA ILE A 281 -10.31 10.41 0.40
C ILE A 281 -10.29 9.05 -0.29
N GLY A 282 -9.33 8.22 0.08
CA GLY A 282 -9.17 6.87 -0.47
C GLY A 282 -8.53 6.81 -1.85
N GLU A 283 -8.49 7.91 -2.60
CA GLU A 283 -7.86 7.91 -3.93
C GLU A 283 -6.33 7.76 -3.83
N ASP A 284 -5.76 6.99 -4.75
CA ASP A 284 -4.33 6.70 -4.78
C ASP A 284 -3.51 7.95 -5.18
N LYS A 285 -2.34 8.14 -4.57
CA LYS A 285 -1.54 9.38 -4.69
C LYS A 285 -0.11 9.11 -5.15
N ALA A 286 0.55 10.14 -5.67
CA ALA A 286 1.98 10.20 -5.88
C ALA A 286 2.68 10.25 -4.51
N LEU A 287 3.80 9.55 -4.40
CA LEU A 287 4.69 9.69 -3.25
C LEU A 287 5.73 10.77 -3.59
N GLY A 288 5.82 11.81 -2.77
CA GLY A 288 6.74 12.91 -3.02
C GLY A 288 6.44 14.13 -2.17
N PRO A 289 7.29 15.18 -2.22
CA PRO A 289 7.08 16.38 -1.46
C PRO A 289 5.85 17.13 -1.99
N TYR A 290 5.05 17.68 -1.06
CA TYR A 290 3.81 18.39 -1.37
C TYR A 290 3.99 19.49 -2.43
N GLN A 291 5.12 20.19 -2.42
CA GLN A 291 5.42 21.25 -3.39
C GLN A 291 5.45 20.72 -4.84
N ASN A 292 5.90 19.47 -5.01
CA ASN A 292 6.00 18.82 -6.31
C ASN A 292 4.69 18.11 -6.67
N THR A 293 4.16 17.30 -5.74
CA THR A 293 2.98 16.45 -5.98
C THR A 293 1.67 17.21 -5.89
N GLY A 294 1.57 18.26 -5.07
CA GLY A 294 0.31 18.95 -4.76
C GLY A 294 -0.58 18.20 -3.78
N THR A 295 -0.13 17.06 -3.23
CA THR A 295 -0.90 16.27 -2.27
C THR A 295 0.01 15.66 -1.21
N HIS A 296 -0.52 15.50 0.01
CA HIS A 296 0.13 14.75 1.08
C HIS A 296 -0.22 13.26 0.96
N MET A 297 0.73 12.38 1.23
CA MET A 297 0.48 10.94 1.40
C MET A 297 0.13 10.69 2.88
N TYR A 298 -0.97 11.29 3.33
CA TYR A 298 -1.40 11.25 4.72
C TYR A 298 -1.94 9.87 5.10
N THR A 299 -1.70 9.47 6.35
CA THR A 299 -2.14 8.16 6.88
C THR A 299 -3.21 8.27 7.97
N SER A 300 -3.60 9.50 8.32
CA SER A 300 -4.66 9.78 9.29
C SER A 300 -5.84 10.50 8.65
N LEU A 301 -7.05 10.08 9.05
CA LEU A 301 -8.30 10.71 8.61
C LEU A 301 -8.62 12.01 9.38
N LYS A 302 -7.82 12.34 10.39
CA LYS A 302 -7.94 13.61 11.13
C LYS A 302 -7.45 14.74 10.22
N PHE A 303 -8.37 15.55 9.71
CA PHE A 303 -8.04 16.60 8.74
C PHE A 303 -6.97 17.57 9.26
N TRP A 304 -6.98 17.87 10.56
CA TRP A 304 -5.99 18.74 11.22
C TRP A 304 -4.61 18.09 11.41
N ALA A 305 -4.46 16.80 11.09
CA ALA A 305 -3.23 16.04 11.29
C ALA A 305 -2.63 15.49 9.99
N ARG A 306 -3.19 15.84 8.82
CA ARG A 306 -2.76 15.27 7.53
C ARG A 306 -1.27 15.47 7.28
N GLN A 307 -0.77 16.69 7.48
CA GLN A 307 0.64 17.03 7.34
C GLN A 307 1.53 16.20 8.27
N ASN A 308 1.15 16.09 9.55
CA ASN A 308 1.95 15.32 10.52
C ASN A 308 1.92 13.81 10.25
N SER A 309 0.88 13.32 9.56
CA SER A 309 0.73 11.92 9.18
C SER A 309 1.20 11.62 7.75
N ASP A 310 1.81 12.60 7.07
CA ASP A 310 2.32 12.46 5.70
C ASP A 310 3.58 11.59 5.70
N ILE A 311 3.49 10.40 5.13
CA ILE A 311 4.60 9.43 5.15
C ILE A 311 5.82 9.91 4.34
N TRP A 312 5.67 10.92 3.47
CA TRP A 312 6.81 11.52 2.79
C TRP A 312 7.79 12.17 3.77
N ASP A 313 7.28 12.86 4.80
CA ASP A 313 8.07 13.37 5.92
C ASP A 313 8.18 12.29 7.00
N PHE A 314 8.98 11.27 6.70
CA PHE A 314 9.03 10.04 7.48
C PHE A 314 9.34 10.24 8.99
N PRO A 315 10.28 11.11 9.42
CA PRO A 315 10.51 11.39 10.84
C PRO A 315 9.27 11.98 11.55
N THR A 316 8.62 12.96 10.93
CA THR A 316 7.40 13.57 11.47
C THR A 316 6.27 12.55 11.53
N PHE A 317 6.12 11.74 10.47
CA PHE A 317 5.19 10.63 10.41
C PHE A 317 5.39 9.60 11.53
N LEU A 318 6.64 9.17 11.78
CA LEU A 318 6.97 8.24 12.86
C LEU A 318 6.58 8.83 14.23
N THR A 319 6.95 10.09 14.45
CA THR A 319 6.60 10.83 15.68
C THR A 319 5.09 10.90 15.88
N TYR A 320 4.33 11.19 14.82
CA TYR A 320 2.86 11.24 14.84
C TYR A 320 2.24 9.91 15.30
N TRP A 321 2.82 8.78 14.85
CA TRP A 321 2.40 7.43 15.23
C TRP A 321 3.02 6.94 16.55
N GLY A 322 3.69 7.81 17.31
CA GLY A 322 4.23 7.52 18.63
C GLY A 322 5.54 6.74 18.63
N TRP A 323 6.16 6.57 17.46
CA TRP A 323 7.50 6.02 17.35
C TRP A 323 8.51 7.07 17.82
N ARG A 324 9.56 6.60 18.49
CA ARG A 324 10.60 7.44 19.08
C ARG A 324 11.93 7.24 18.36
N LEU A 325 11.87 7.02 17.04
CA LEU A 325 13.05 6.91 16.17
C LEU A 325 13.68 8.30 16.04
#